data_AF-A0A507CH66-F1
#
_entry.id   AF-A0A507CH66-F1
#
_cell.length_a   1.000
_cell.length_b   1.000
_cell.length_c   1.000
_cell.angle_alpha   90.00
_cell.angle_beta   90.00
_cell.angle_gamma   90.00
#
_symmetry.space_group_name_H-M   'P 1'
#
loop_
_entity.id
_entity.type
_entity.pdbx_description
1 polymer ?
#
loop_
_entity_poly.entity_id
_entity_poly.type
_entity_poly.pdbx_seq_one_letter_code
_entity_poly.pdbx_strand_id
1 'polypeptide(L)'
;MHYNKYKPSTATAALLLYLLAAVYGQDCIASPTSSSCSTYVYASTSAQNDLTIICGAASATIHPACAVYKSPSSASFSPQSLLASACTDSTLNSSAGCAAYKSMCVNGSAVPLCNNGIVNGLPDSVTANGLVASICYEMPMMSNCSVCPARDATTMIANCYVWKVYSDLCSEMNMAQCAQHSNFCSSNGQPSTYCTQVSLVSPNLASGSYCAPANFFCVNGWYSGSDVVFQVEANATFIWLALGVGDGMAGSDDMIFWKSSNGSLVISDRYAQVSTVEPSTDKQQDIRLVTTSVSLPPFTNAARFIVQFTRKRDTGDSADKPITSATAMSFIWAVGPTSGSMGSLANASIPMHSYQGQFSMTVAPDLASLKAGYGTVKAASGGVKCGGGMVAISMVVLVSIWLV
;
A
#
# COMPACT_ATOMS: atom_id res chain seq x y z
N MET A 1 64.16 -27.82 27.23
CA MET A 1 62.84 -27.84 26.56
C MET A 1 63.02 -28.43 25.17
N HIS A 2 62.68 -29.71 24.97
CA HIS A 2 62.78 -30.39 23.67
C HIS A 2 61.43 -30.34 22.96
N TYR A 3 61.37 -29.60 21.85
CA TYR A 3 60.26 -29.62 20.91
C TYR A 3 60.40 -30.87 20.03
N ASN A 4 59.55 -31.88 20.26
CA ASN A 4 59.44 -33.02 19.37
C ASN A 4 58.74 -32.59 18.08
N LYS A 5 59.50 -32.48 16.99
CA LYS A 5 58.99 -32.32 15.62
C LYS A 5 58.24 -33.59 15.20
N TYR A 6 56.92 -33.60 15.38
CA TYR A 6 56.06 -34.62 14.77
C TYR A 6 55.97 -34.34 13.27
N LYS A 7 56.63 -35.17 12.44
CA LYS A 7 56.41 -35.19 10.99
C LYS A 7 55.13 -36.02 10.74
N PRO A 8 54.00 -35.43 10.31
CA PRO A 8 52.84 -36.22 9.93
C PRO A 8 53.21 -37.13 8.75
N SER A 9 52.85 -38.41 8.85
CA SER A 9 53.09 -39.36 7.76
C SER A 9 52.27 -38.94 6.54
N THR A 10 52.85 -39.07 5.35
CA THR A 10 52.20 -38.76 4.07
C THR A 10 50.93 -39.56 3.82
N ALA A 11 50.77 -40.70 4.49
CA ALA A 11 49.56 -41.53 4.42
C ALA A 11 48.34 -40.87 5.11
N THR A 12 48.55 -40.10 6.18
CA THR A 12 47.46 -39.46 6.92
C THR A 12 46.88 -38.25 6.18
N ALA A 13 47.71 -37.53 5.42
CA ALA A 13 47.27 -36.43 4.57
C ALA A 13 46.47 -36.92 3.35
N ALA A 14 46.89 -38.04 2.75
CA ALA A 14 46.19 -38.64 1.60
C ALA A 14 44.80 -39.19 1.98
N LEU A 15 44.67 -39.81 3.15
CA LEU A 15 43.38 -40.31 3.65
C LEU A 15 42.40 -39.17 3.97
N LEU A 16 42.90 -38.06 4.52
CA LEU A 16 42.08 -36.86 4.79
C LEU A 16 41.60 -36.21 3.48
N LEU A 17 42.46 -36.13 2.46
CA LEU A 17 42.11 -35.62 1.13
C LEU A 17 41.11 -36.52 0.37
N TYR A 18 41.20 -37.84 0.53
CA TYR A 18 40.23 -38.78 -0.08
C TYR A 18 38.87 -38.76 0.62
N LEU A 19 38.86 -38.60 1.95
CA LEU A 19 37.63 -38.40 2.73
C LEU A 19 36.99 -37.03 2.42
N LEU A 20 37.78 -35.99 2.15
CA LEU A 20 37.28 -34.71 1.65
C LEU A 20 36.70 -34.87 0.23
N ALA A 21 37.34 -35.58 -0.68
CA ALA A 21 36.82 -35.78 -2.04
C ALA A 21 35.49 -36.59 -2.09
N ALA A 22 35.30 -37.55 -1.20
CA ALA A 22 34.05 -38.32 -1.10
C ALA A 22 32.86 -37.49 -0.59
N VAL A 23 33.12 -36.39 0.13
CA VAL A 23 32.09 -35.45 0.60
C VAL A 23 31.74 -34.40 -0.47
N TYR A 24 32.60 -34.19 -1.46
CA TYR A 24 32.45 -33.15 -2.50
C TYR A 24 31.85 -33.61 -3.84
N GLY A 25 31.38 -34.87 -3.96
CA GLY A 25 30.98 -35.45 -5.25
C GLY A 25 29.50 -35.77 -5.46
N GLN A 26 28.61 -35.50 -4.50
CA GLN A 26 27.18 -35.80 -4.67
C GLN A 26 26.52 -34.76 -5.57
N ASP A 27 26.12 -35.19 -6.77
CA ASP A 27 25.30 -34.40 -7.68
C ASP A 27 23.85 -34.36 -7.17
N CYS A 28 23.59 -33.41 -6.27
CA CYS A 28 22.25 -33.17 -5.72
C CYS A 28 21.26 -32.58 -6.74
N ILE A 29 21.70 -32.24 -7.95
CA ILE A 29 20.81 -31.86 -9.05
C ILE A 29 20.28 -33.13 -9.73
N ALA A 30 21.12 -34.13 -9.94
CA ALA A 30 20.73 -35.41 -10.54
C ALA A 30 20.14 -36.41 -9.52
N SER A 31 20.54 -36.36 -8.25
CA SER A 31 20.14 -37.29 -7.18
C SER A 31 19.66 -36.58 -5.90
N PRO A 32 18.63 -35.73 -5.98
CA PRO A 32 18.21 -34.84 -4.89
C PRO A 32 17.61 -35.54 -3.67
N THR A 33 17.15 -36.78 -3.79
CA THR A 33 16.52 -37.54 -2.69
C THR A 33 17.54 -38.17 -1.75
N SER A 34 18.83 -38.11 -2.08
CA SER A 34 19.88 -38.62 -1.21
C SER A 34 19.91 -37.82 0.09
N SER A 35 20.00 -38.50 1.25
CA SER A 35 20.09 -37.83 2.55
C SER A 35 21.33 -36.94 2.67
N SER A 36 22.37 -37.18 1.87
CA SER A 36 23.55 -36.31 1.79
C SER A 36 23.25 -34.92 1.23
N CYS A 37 22.11 -34.72 0.56
CA CYS A 37 21.72 -33.44 -0.02
C CYS A 37 21.02 -32.50 0.98
N SER A 38 20.84 -32.91 2.25
CA SER A 38 20.22 -32.08 3.28
C SER A 38 21.01 -30.82 3.65
N THR A 39 22.28 -30.75 3.27
CA THR A 39 23.15 -29.58 3.45
C THR A 39 23.54 -28.92 2.13
N TYR A 40 23.02 -29.41 1.00
CA TYR A 40 23.32 -28.85 -0.31
C TYR A 40 22.77 -27.43 -0.43
N VAL A 41 23.61 -26.52 -0.93
CA VAL A 41 23.25 -25.13 -1.20
C VAL A 41 23.46 -24.86 -2.68
N TYR A 42 22.37 -24.54 -3.38
CA TYR A 42 22.46 -24.13 -4.78
C TYR A 42 23.26 -22.82 -4.88
N ALA A 43 24.25 -22.77 -5.77
CA ALA A 43 25.18 -21.64 -5.84
C ALA A 43 24.45 -20.34 -6.21
N SER A 44 24.73 -19.25 -5.48
CA SER A 44 24.07 -17.95 -5.69
C SER A 44 24.25 -17.42 -7.12
N THR A 45 25.42 -17.62 -7.72
CA THR A 45 25.70 -17.22 -9.11
C THR A 45 24.85 -18.00 -10.12
N SER A 46 24.68 -19.31 -9.91
CA SER A 46 23.79 -20.13 -10.75
C SER A 46 22.35 -19.66 -10.62
N ALA A 47 21.88 -19.42 -9.39
CA ALA A 47 20.55 -18.90 -9.15
C ALA A 47 20.29 -17.52 -9.79
N GLN A 48 21.29 -16.63 -9.78
CA GLN A 48 21.21 -15.33 -10.47
C GLN A 48 21.13 -15.48 -11.99
N ASN A 49 21.90 -16.40 -12.57
CA ASN A 49 21.84 -16.69 -14.01
C ASN A 49 20.47 -17.24 -14.40
N ASP A 50 19.93 -18.19 -13.62
CA ASP A 50 18.60 -18.75 -13.83
C ASP A 50 17.51 -17.69 -13.71
N LEU A 51 17.58 -16.82 -12.69
CA LEU A 51 16.68 -15.67 -12.53
C LEU A 51 16.80 -14.69 -13.70
N THR A 52 18.00 -14.45 -14.23
CA THR A 52 18.20 -13.60 -15.40
C THR A 52 17.49 -14.19 -16.63
N ILE A 53 17.53 -15.51 -16.80
CA ILE A 53 16.81 -16.21 -17.88
C ILE A 53 15.29 -16.09 -17.68
N ILE A 54 14.79 -16.38 -16.47
CA ILE A 54 13.35 -16.32 -16.15
C ILE A 54 12.81 -14.90 -16.29
N CYS A 55 13.51 -13.94 -15.70
CA CYS A 55 13.07 -12.55 -15.59
C CYS A 55 13.60 -11.66 -16.74
N GLY A 56 14.28 -12.24 -17.74
CA GLY A 56 14.81 -11.51 -18.90
C GLY A 56 13.73 -11.08 -19.91
N ALA A 57 12.56 -11.73 -19.90
CA ALA A 57 11.46 -11.40 -20.80
C ALA A 57 10.84 -10.01 -20.50
N ALA A 58 10.28 -9.38 -21.54
CA ALA A 58 9.59 -8.09 -21.40
C ALA A 58 8.41 -8.11 -20.41
N SER A 59 7.80 -9.28 -20.21
CA SER A 59 6.69 -9.50 -19.27
C SER A 59 7.14 -9.78 -17.84
N ALA A 60 8.45 -9.87 -17.55
CA ALA A 60 8.92 -10.34 -16.25
C ALA A 60 8.38 -9.54 -15.04
N THR A 61 8.08 -8.25 -15.20
CA THR A 61 7.58 -7.41 -14.11
C THR A 61 6.14 -7.68 -13.70
N ILE A 62 5.37 -8.46 -14.49
CA ILE A 62 4.03 -8.92 -14.11
C ILE A 62 4.07 -10.09 -13.12
N HIS A 63 5.26 -10.64 -12.85
CA HIS A 63 5.44 -11.75 -11.92
C HIS A 63 6.08 -11.26 -10.61
N PRO A 64 5.49 -11.58 -9.44
CA PRO A 64 5.97 -11.06 -8.15
C PRO A 64 7.46 -11.32 -7.88
N ALA A 65 7.95 -12.54 -8.08
CA ALA A 65 9.36 -12.88 -7.86
C ALA A 65 10.32 -12.07 -8.76
N CYS A 66 9.95 -11.89 -10.04
CA CYS A 66 10.74 -11.12 -10.98
C CYS A 66 10.66 -9.60 -10.72
N ALA A 67 9.51 -9.11 -10.25
CA ALA A 67 9.39 -7.72 -9.81
C ALA A 67 10.35 -7.43 -8.64
N VAL A 68 10.37 -8.31 -7.62
CA VAL A 68 11.29 -8.19 -6.48
C VAL A 68 12.74 -8.29 -6.94
N TYR A 69 13.08 -9.25 -7.80
CA TYR A 69 14.43 -9.43 -8.34
C TYR A 69 14.95 -8.20 -9.10
N LYS A 70 14.10 -7.54 -9.89
CA LYS A 70 14.46 -6.31 -10.61
C LYS A 70 14.43 -5.05 -9.74
N SER A 71 13.91 -5.13 -8.52
CA SER A 71 13.82 -3.99 -7.63
C SER A 71 15.15 -3.71 -6.91
N PRO A 72 15.37 -2.47 -6.43
CA PRO A 72 16.49 -2.18 -5.53
C PRO A 72 16.48 -3.00 -4.23
N SER A 73 15.31 -3.51 -3.82
CA SER A 73 15.16 -4.35 -2.63
C SER A 73 15.63 -5.80 -2.84
N SER A 74 16.03 -6.19 -4.05
CA SER A 74 16.54 -7.55 -4.33
C SER A 74 17.74 -7.94 -3.46
N ALA A 75 18.56 -6.97 -3.03
CA ALA A 75 19.68 -7.19 -2.13
C ALA A 75 19.28 -7.74 -0.74
N SER A 76 18.01 -7.58 -0.34
CA SER A 76 17.47 -8.12 0.91
C SER A 76 17.07 -9.60 0.82
N PHE A 77 17.12 -10.20 -0.37
CA PHE A 77 16.71 -11.58 -0.61
C PHE A 77 17.88 -12.41 -1.14
N SER A 78 17.91 -13.70 -0.78
CA SER A 78 18.87 -14.61 -1.41
C SER A 78 18.40 -14.90 -2.86
N PRO A 79 19.31 -14.93 -3.85
CA PRO A 79 18.93 -15.32 -5.22
C PRO A 79 18.25 -16.68 -5.29
N GLN A 80 18.63 -17.60 -4.40
CA GLN A 80 18.02 -18.93 -4.31
C GLN A 80 16.53 -18.83 -3.93
N SER A 81 16.17 -17.98 -2.97
CA SER A 81 14.77 -17.91 -2.55
C SER A 81 13.86 -17.26 -3.59
N LEU A 82 14.37 -16.24 -4.27
CA LEU A 82 13.69 -15.65 -5.42
C LEU A 82 13.55 -16.64 -6.58
N LEU A 83 14.57 -17.46 -6.85
CA LEU A 83 14.49 -18.53 -7.85
C LEU A 83 13.40 -19.55 -7.48
N ALA A 84 13.37 -19.98 -6.22
CA ALA A 84 12.36 -20.92 -5.74
C ALA A 84 10.94 -20.34 -5.89
N SER A 85 10.72 -19.08 -5.50
CA SER A 85 9.43 -18.39 -5.71
C SER A 85 9.08 -18.27 -7.19
N ALA A 86 10.04 -17.94 -8.06
CA ALA A 86 9.79 -17.84 -9.50
C ALA A 86 9.45 -19.20 -10.13
N CYS A 87 10.13 -20.27 -9.74
CA CYS A 87 9.91 -21.60 -10.34
C CYS A 87 8.72 -22.37 -9.77
N THR A 88 8.18 -21.94 -8.62
CA THR A 88 6.91 -22.42 -8.08
C THR A 88 5.71 -21.65 -8.61
N ASP A 89 5.92 -20.47 -9.20
CA ASP A 89 4.89 -19.73 -9.91
C ASP A 89 4.39 -20.52 -11.12
N SER A 90 3.09 -20.80 -11.16
CA SER A 90 2.45 -21.60 -12.22
C SER A 90 2.67 -21.07 -13.63
N THR A 91 2.96 -19.78 -13.78
CA THR A 91 3.10 -19.10 -15.07
C THR A 91 4.55 -18.92 -15.52
N LEU A 92 5.51 -19.14 -14.61
CA LEU A 92 6.95 -19.10 -14.91
C LEU A 92 7.61 -20.47 -14.84
N ASN A 93 6.96 -21.47 -14.25
CA ASN A 93 7.58 -22.78 -14.00
C ASN A 93 8.11 -23.44 -15.29
N SER A 94 7.55 -23.15 -16.47
CA SER A 94 7.98 -23.72 -17.75
C SER A 94 9.22 -23.06 -18.35
N SER A 95 9.75 -22.01 -17.71
CA SER A 95 10.98 -21.35 -18.16
C SER A 95 12.18 -22.29 -18.13
N ALA A 96 13.07 -22.16 -19.12
CA ALA A 96 14.32 -22.91 -19.16
C ALA A 96 15.22 -22.65 -17.93
N GLY A 97 15.15 -21.45 -17.34
CA GLY A 97 15.87 -21.13 -16.10
C GLY A 97 15.38 -21.93 -14.89
N CYS A 98 14.20 -22.57 -14.96
CA CYS A 98 13.71 -23.45 -13.90
C CYS A 98 14.15 -24.91 -14.02
N ALA A 99 14.92 -25.28 -15.05
CA ALA A 99 15.31 -26.67 -15.30
C ALA A 99 16.10 -27.27 -14.12
N ALA A 100 17.14 -26.59 -13.63
CA ALA A 100 17.94 -27.06 -12.51
C ALA A 100 17.13 -27.14 -11.21
N TYR A 101 16.31 -26.11 -10.93
CA TYR A 101 15.42 -26.11 -9.77
C TYR A 101 14.45 -27.31 -9.79
N LYS A 102 13.81 -27.57 -10.93
CA LYS A 102 12.90 -28.72 -11.09
C LYS A 102 13.58 -30.06 -10.90
N SER A 103 14.80 -30.21 -11.43
CA SER A 103 15.59 -31.43 -11.22
C SER A 103 15.96 -31.63 -9.75
N MET A 104 16.29 -30.55 -9.02
CA MET A 104 16.56 -30.62 -7.59
C MET A 104 15.29 -30.83 -6.74
N CYS A 105 14.17 -30.26 -7.15
CA CYS A 105 12.94 -30.18 -6.35
C CYS A 105 11.87 -31.16 -6.80
N VAL A 106 12.27 -32.43 -6.90
CA VAL A 106 11.36 -33.56 -7.05
C VAL A 106 10.71 -33.94 -5.71
N ASN A 107 9.63 -34.73 -5.78
CA ASN A 107 8.99 -35.26 -4.58
C ASN A 107 9.99 -36.08 -3.73
N GLY A 108 10.08 -35.77 -2.43
CA GLY A 108 11.04 -36.39 -1.51
C GLY A 108 12.46 -35.84 -1.58
N SER A 109 12.69 -34.72 -2.28
CA SER A 109 13.99 -34.05 -2.30
C SER A 109 14.46 -33.69 -0.89
N ALA A 110 15.71 -34.04 -0.59
CA ALA A 110 16.39 -33.65 0.64
C ALA A 110 16.98 -32.24 0.55
N VAL A 111 16.99 -31.62 -0.64
CA VAL A 111 17.58 -30.27 -0.85
C VAL A 111 16.76 -29.22 -0.09
N PRO A 112 17.35 -28.47 0.87
CA PRO A 112 16.60 -27.50 1.70
C PRO A 112 15.82 -26.44 0.93
N LEU A 113 16.35 -26.02 -0.22
CA LEU A 113 15.72 -25.04 -1.11
C LEU A 113 14.32 -25.46 -1.58
N CYS A 114 14.05 -26.76 -1.67
CA CYS A 114 12.79 -27.29 -2.19
C CYS A 114 11.67 -27.26 -1.16
N ASN A 115 12.00 -27.22 0.13
CA ASN A 115 11.03 -27.32 1.23
C ASN A 115 10.71 -25.98 1.88
N ASN A 116 11.71 -25.11 2.05
CA ASN A 116 11.58 -23.82 2.72
C ASN A 116 12.24 -22.68 1.93
N GLY A 117 12.44 -22.88 0.63
CA GLY A 117 13.19 -21.94 -0.19
C GLY A 117 12.41 -20.72 -0.63
N ILE A 118 11.09 -20.76 -0.69
CA ILE A 118 10.30 -19.64 -1.24
C ILE A 118 10.37 -18.41 -0.33
N VAL A 119 10.28 -17.23 -0.93
CA VAL A 119 10.14 -15.97 -0.19
C VAL A 119 8.81 -15.97 0.56
N ASN A 120 8.88 -15.97 1.89
CA ASN A 120 7.70 -16.01 2.75
C ASN A 120 6.74 -14.85 2.45
N GLY A 121 5.46 -15.18 2.27
CA GLY A 121 4.40 -14.20 1.99
C GLY A 121 4.35 -13.65 0.58
N LEU A 122 5.29 -14.02 -0.31
CA LEU A 122 5.26 -13.62 -1.72
C LEU A 122 4.32 -14.56 -2.51
N PRO A 123 3.14 -14.10 -2.97
CA PRO A 123 2.24 -14.93 -3.76
C PRO A 123 2.78 -15.21 -5.17
N ASP A 124 2.25 -16.26 -5.81
CA ASP A 124 2.39 -16.45 -7.25
C ASP A 124 1.58 -15.40 -8.03
N SER A 125 1.83 -15.28 -9.34
CA SER A 125 1.18 -14.33 -10.23
C SER A 125 -0.35 -14.45 -10.28
N VAL A 126 -0.90 -15.66 -10.27
CA VAL A 126 -2.36 -15.86 -10.37
C VAL A 126 -3.03 -15.43 -9.07
N THR A 127 -2.44 -15.81 -7.94
CA THR A 127 -2.88 -15.43 -6.59
C THR A 127 -2.81 -13.91 -6.41
N ALA A 128 -1.69 -13.27 -6.77
CA ALA A 128 -1.53 -11.82 -6.69
C ALA A 128 -2.59 -11.08 -7.53
N ASN A 129 -2.86 -11.55 -8.76
CA ASN A 129 -3.90 -10.98 -9.62
C ASN A 129 -5.31 -11.17 -9.05
N GLY A 130 -5.58 -12.34 -8.46
CA GLY A 130 -6.84 -12.60 -7.76
C GLY A 130 -7.07 -11.64 -6.59
N LEU A 131 -6.01 -11.34 -5.82
CA LEU A 131 -6.08 -10.41 -4.70
C LEU A 131 -6.29 -8.96 -5.14
N VAL A 132 -5.57 -8.50 -6.16
CA VAL A 132 -5.81 -7.16 -6.75
C VAL A 132 -7.25 -7.07 -7.26
N ALA A 133 -7.71 -8.07 -8.02
CA ALA A 133 -9.08 -8.08 -8.53
C ALA A 133 -10.12 -8.09 -7.41
N SER A 134 -9.90 -8.83 -6.32
CA SER A 134 -10.78 -8.86 -5.15
C SER A 134 -10.86 -7.50 -4.46
N ILE A 135 -9.70 -6.88 -4.19
CA ILE A 135 -9.63 -5.55 -3.58
C ILE A 135 -10.35 -4.53 -4.46
N CYS A 136 -10.07 -4.55 -5.77
CA CYS A 136 -10.67 -3.61 -6.71
C CYS A 136 -12.13 -3.91 -7.05
N TYR A 137 -12.61 -5.11 -6.80
CA TYR A 137 -14.04 -5.40 -6.90
C TYR A 137 -14.80 -4.84 -5.70
N GLU A 138 -14.25 -4.99 -4.49
CA GLU A 138 -14.84 -4.45 -3.26
C GLU A 138 -14.68 -2.93 -3.16
N MET A 139 -13.56 -2.40 -3.66
CA MET A 139 -13.20 -0.98 -3.57
C MET A 139 -12.65 -0.50 -4.92
N PRO A 140 -13.49 -0.39 -5.97
CA PRO A 140 -13.07 -0.06 -7.34
C PRO A 140 -12.42 1.30 -7.50
N MET A 141 -12.49 2.15 -6.47
CA MET A 141 -12.03 3.53 -6.50
C MET A 141 -10.66 3.74 -5.86
N MET A 142 -9.96 2.68 -5.43
CA MET A 142 -8.58 2.81 -4.97
C MET A 142 -7.67 3.28 -6.11
N SER A 143 -6.64 4.05 -5.76
CA SER A 143 -5.85 4.78 -6.75
C SER A 143 -5.18 3.85 -7.79
N ASN A 144 -4.88 2.62 -7.37
CA ASN A 144 -4.18 1.63 -8.19
C ASN A 144 -5.11 0.59 -8.86
N CYS A 145 -6.43 0.70 -8.68
CA CYS A 145 -7.38 -0.23 -9.32
C CYS A 145 -7.55 -0.02 -10.82
N SER A 146 -7.24 1.18 -11.33
CA SER A 146 -7.20 1.46 -12.77
C SER A 146 -5.88 1.07 -13.43
N VAL A 147 -4.84 0.77 -12.65
CA VAL A 147 -3.49 0.45 -13.16
C VAL A 147 -3.43 -0.97 -13.72
N CYS A 148 -4.19 -1.90 -13.14
CA CYS A 148 -4.29 -3.27 -13.63
C CYS A 148 -5.57 -3.46 -14.44
N PRO A 149 -5.49 -3.77 -15.75
CA PRO A 149 -6.67 -4.10 -16.54
C PRO A 149 -7.32 -5.40 -16.05
N ALA A 150 -8.50 -5.72 -16.58
CA ALA A 150 -9.13 -7.01 -16.35
C ALA A 150 -8.16 -8.16 -16.72
N ARG A 151 -8.22 -9.25 -15.94
CA ARG A 151 -7.41 -10.44 -16.16
C ARG A 151 -7.68 -11.02 -17.55
N ASP A 152 -6.64 -11.46 -18.22
CA ASP A 152 -6.79 -12.27 -19.43
C ASP A 152 -7.48 -13.60 -19.07
N ALA A 153 -8.48 -13.99 -19.86
CA ALA A 153 -9.34 -15.13 -19.56
C ALA A 153 -8.60 -16.48 -19.59
N THR A 154 -7.45 -16.54 -20.28
CA THR A 154 -6.67 -17.78 -20.47
C THR A 154 -5.58 -17.91 -19.40
N THR A 155 -4.83 -16.83 -19.18
CA THR A 155 -3.68 -16.81 -18.27
C THR A 155 -4.06 -16.41 -16.84
N MET A 156 -5.25 -15.85 -16.64
CA MET A 156 -5.72 -15.28 -15.36
C MET A 156 -4.80 -14.19 -14.79
N ILE A 157 -3.98 -13.57 -15.64
CA ILE A 157 -3.03 -12.51 -15.28
C ILE A 157 -3.42 -11.22 -16.02
N ALA A 158 -3.39 -10.10 -15.31
CA ALA A 158 -3.47 -8.77 -15.91
C ALA A 158 -2.08 -8.33 -16.38
N ASN A 159 -2.03 -7.62 -17.52
CA ASN A 159 -0.80 -7.06 -18.06
C ASN A 159 -0.38 -5.78 -17.30
N CYS A 160 0.00 -5.92 -16.03
CA CYS A 160 0.42 -4.84 -15.15
C CYS A 160 1.47 -5.33 -14.13
N TYR A 161 2.07 -4.39 -13.40
CA TYR A 161 3.01 -4.68 -12.32
C TYR A 161 2.26 -5.14 -11.07
N VAL A 162 1.65 -6.33 -11.14
CA VAL A 162 0.65 -6.80 -10.17
C VAL A 162 1.14 -6.75 -8.72
N TRP A 163 2.39 -7.13 -8.46
CA TRP A 163 2.93 -7.12 -7.11
C TRP A 163 3.09 -5.71 -6.54
N LYS A 164 3.49 -4.76 -7.40
CA LYS A 164 3.58 -3.34 -7.00
C LYS A 164 2.19 -2.78 -6.73
N VAL A 165 1.23 -3.03 -7.62
CA VAL A 165 -0.17 -2.60 -7.44
C VAL A 165 -0.78 -3.19 -6.17
N TYR A 166 -0.64 -4.49 -5.95
CA TYR A 166 -1.12 -5.14 -4.72
C TYR A 166 -0.46 -4.55 -3.47
N SER A 167 0.87 -4.35 -3.49
CA SER A 167 1.61 -3.75 -2.38
C SER A 167 1.16 -2.31 -2.09
N ASP A 168 0.89 -1.52 -3.14
CA ASP A 168 0.40 -0.15 -2.98
C ASP A 168 -1.02 -0.13 -2.41
N LEU A 169 -1.93 -0.96 -2.94
CA LEU A 169 -3.29 -1.10 -2.41
C LEU A 169 -3.26 -1.51 -0.93
N CYS A 170 -2.41 -2.46 -0.56
CA CYS A 170 -2.27 -2.90 0.83
C CYS A 170 -1.51 -1.92 1.73
N SER A 171 -0.74 -1.01 1.14
CA SER A 171 -0.13 0.12 1.85
C SER A 171 -1.10 1.30 2.00
N GLU A 172 -2.13 1.37 1.16
CA GLU A 172 -3.23 2.33 1.30
C GLU A 172 -4.21 1.90 2.40
N MET A 173 -4.48 0.59 2.55
CA MET A 173 -5.42 0.07 3.54
C MET A 173 -5.07 -1.35 4.01
N ASN A 174 -5.18 -1.58 5.32
CA ASN A 174 -5.03 -2.92 5.91
C ASN A 174 -6.36 -3.70 5.84
N MET A 175 -6.57 -4.43 4.74
CA MET A 175 -7.75 -5.28 4.52
C MET A 175 -7.44 -6.76 4.76
N ALA A 176 -8.47 -7.61 4.84
CA ALA A 176 -8.29 -9.06 4.95
C ALA A 176 -7.49 -9.66 3.77
N GLN A 177 -7.70 -9.13 2.57
CA GLN A 177 -6.97 -9.50 1.35
C GLN A 177 -5.48 -9.13 1.42
N CYS A 178 -5.05 -8.30 2.38
CA CYS A 178 -3.67 -7.87 2.58
C CYS A 178 -2.87 -8.75 3.54
N ALA A 179 -3.43 -9.86 4.01
CA ALA A 179 -2.73 -10.80 4.89
C ALA A 179 -1.41 -11.30 4.29
N GLN A 180 -1.37 -11.60 2.99
CA GLN A 180 -0.13 -12.05 2.32
C GLN A 180 0.91 -10.93 2.24
N HIS A 181 0.52 -9.71 1.87
CA HIS A 181 1.41 -8.54 1.90
C HIS A 181 1.97 -8.28 3.30
N SER A 182 1.13 -8.35 4.34
CA SER A 182 1.57 -8.19 5.73
C SER A 182 2.57 -9.28 6.16
N ASN A 183 2.32 -10.53 5.77
CA ASN A 183 3.25 -11.66 5.99
C ASN A 183 4.57 -11.45 5.25
N PHE A 184 4.53 -10.99 4.01
CA PHE A 184 5.73 -10.65 3.25
C PHE A 184 6.54 -9.55 3.95
N CYS A 185 5.89 -8.47 4.35
CA CYS A 185 6.60 -7.34 4.97
C CYS A 185 7.21 -7.69 6.32
N SER A 186 6.47 -8.41 7.18
CA SER A 186 6.94 -8.85 8.50
C SER A 186 8.05 -9.89 8.43
N SER A 187 8.01 -10.79 7.44
CA SER A 187 8.97 -11.90 7.32
C SER A 187 10.26 -11.54 6.59
N ASN A 188 10.30 -10.43 5.85
CA ASN A 188 11.41 -10.09 4.96
C ASN A 188 12.08 -8.74 5.29
N GLY A 189 11.97 -8.27 6.53
CA GLY A 189 12.67 -7.07 6.99
C GLY A 189 12.15 -5.76 6.38
N GLN A 190 10.87 -5.71 6.01
CA GLN A 190 10.19 -4.50 5.51
C GLN A 190 10.89 -3.86 4.29
N PRO A 191 11.04 -4.57 3.16
CA PRO A 191 11.68 -4.03 1.96
C PRO A 191 10.96 -2.76 1.49
N SER A 192 11.67 -1.63 1.51
CA SER A 192 11.06 -0.30 1.35
C SER A 192 10.30 -0.11 0.03
N THR A 193 10.63 -0.84 -1.03
CA THR A 193 9.93 -0.72 -2.32
C THR A 193 8.48 -1.22 -2.25
N TYR A 194 8.18 -2.18 -1.36
CA TYR A 194 6.88 -2.85 -1.29
C TYR A 194 6.20 -2.69 0.07
N CYS A 195 6.96 -2.42 1.12
CA CYS A 195 6.48 -2.40 2.50
C CYS A 195 6.55 -1.02 3.14
N THR A 196 7.06 -0.02 2.42
CA THR A 196 6.87 1.36 2.87
C THR A 196 5.40 1.65 2.77
N GLN A 197 4.72 1.66 3.91
CA GLN A 197 3.47 2.37 4.05
C GLN A 197 3.74 3.75 3.45
N VAL A 198 3.13 4.05 2.29
CA VAL A 198 3.02 5.43 1.87
C VAL A 198 2.49 6.12 3.10
N SER A 199 3.19 7.12 3.61
CA SER A 199 2.67 7.91 4.73
C SER A 199 1.46 8.62 4.15
N LEU A 200 0.33 7.91 4.07
CA LEU A 200 -0.98 8.49 3.94
C LEU A 200 -0.95 9.51 5.04
N VAL A 201 -1.09 10.77 4.68
CA VAL A 201 -1.22 11.83 5.66
C VAL A 201 -2.34 11.35 6.57
N SER A 202 -1.99 10.82 7.74
CA SER A 202 -3.00 10.25 8.61
C SER A 202 -3.90 11.43 8.96
N PRO A 203 -5.19 11.38 8.61
CA PRO A 203 -6.09 12.46 8.96
C PRO A 203 -5.98 12.69 10.46
N ASN A 204 -5.52 13.87 10.82
CA ASN A 204 -5.46 14.24 12.22
C ASN A 204 -6.84 14.80 12.56
N LEU A 205 -7.72 13.90 13.04
CA LEU A 205 -9.08 14.26 13.43
C LEU A 205 -9.09 15.37 14.49
N ALA A 206 -8.04 15.49 15.29
CA ALA A 206 -7.87 16.54 16.29
C ALA A 206 -7.32 17.85 15.71
N SER A 207 -6.94 17.89 14.43
CA SER A 207 -6.39 19.06 13.74
C SER A 207 -7.18 19.43 12.49
N GLY A 208 -8.45 19.05 12.39
CA GLY A 208 -9.33 19.50 11.32
C GLY A 208 -9.14 18.79 9.99
N SER A 209 -8.66 17.55 9.98
CA SER A 209 -8.55 16.77 8.75
C SER A 209 -9.13 15.36 8.90
N TYR A 210 -9.87 14.93 7.89
CA TYR A 210 -10.42 13.58 7.73
C TYR A 210 -10.19 13.09 6.29
N CYS A 211 -9.89 11.82 6.14
CA CYS A 211 -9.92 11.13 4.86
C CYS A 211 -10.67 9.80 5.04
N ALA A 212 -11.58 9.52 4.11
CA ALA A 212 -12.15 8.19 3.96
C ALA A 212 -11.03 7.19 3.63
N PRO A 213 -11.24 5.88 3.87
CA PRO A 213 -10.26 4.87 3.51
C PRO A 213 -9.84 4.96 2.03
N ALA A 214 -8.58 4.66 1.71
CA ALA A 214 -7.97 4.89 0.38
C ALA A 214 -7.93 6.37 -0.08
N ASN A 215 -8.22 7.32 0.80
CA ASN A 215 -8.23 8.76 0.55
C ASN A 215 -9.09 9.19 -0.65
N PHE A 216 -10.06 8.39 -1.10
CA PHE A 216 -10.89 8.77 -2.26
C PHE A 216 -11.82 9.95 -1.96
N PHE A 217 -12.01 10.26 -0.67
CA PHE A 217 -12.69 11.45 -0.17
C PHE A 217 -11.90 12.01 1.03
N CYS A 218 -11.66 13.31 1.09
CA CYS A 218 -11.05 13.97 2.23
C CYS A 218 -11.71 15.32 2.52
N VAL A 219 -11.61 15.75 3.78
CA VAL A 219 -12.16 17.00 4.31
C VAL A 219 -11.09 17.65 5.16
N ASN A 220 -10.95 18.96 4.98
CA ASN A 220 -10.20 19.83 5.86
C ASN A 220 -11.08 20.97 6.33
N GLY A 221 -11.05 21.28 7.62
CA GLY A 221 -11.83 22.35 8.22
C GLY A 221 -10.99 23.22 9.14
N TRP A 222 -11.08 24.54 9.00
CA TRP A 222 -10.46 25.50 9.91
C TRP A 222 -11.31 26.75 10.12
N TYR A 223 -11.19 27.37 11.29
CA TYR A 223 -11.88 28.63 11.57
C TYR A 223 -11.22 29.82 10.86
N SER A 224 -12.04 30.75 10.39
CA SER A 224 -11.62 32.04 9.83
C SER A 224 -12.59 33.13 10.26
N GLY A 225 -12.27 33.81 11.37
CA GLY A 225 -13.17 34.81 11.96
C GLY A 225 -14.48 34.18 12.48
N SER A 226 -15.61 34.65 11.96
CA SER A 226 -16.95 34.13 12.27
C SER A 226 -17.33 32.88 11.49
N ASP A 227 -16.47 32.47 10.55
CA ASP A 227 -16.77 31.43 9.57
C ASP A 227 -15.89 30.20 9.81
N VAL A 228 -16.32 29.09 9.21
CA VAL A 228 -15.53 27.88 9.02
C VAL A 228 -15.24 27.77 7.53
N VAL A 229 -13.98 27.53 7.20
CA VAL A 229 -13.56 27.22 5.84
C VAL A 229 -13.40 25.71 5.74
N PHE A 230 -14.04 25.12 4.74
CA PHE A 230 -13.86 23.72 4.39
C PHE A 230 -13.18 23.60 3.04
N GLN A 231 -12.25 22.64 2.92
CA GLN A 231 -11.83 22.07 1.65
C GLN A 231 -12.28 20.63 1.64
N VAL A 232 -13.11 20.27 0.66
CA VAL A 232 -13.56 18.91 0.43
C VAL A 232 -13.02 18.45 -0.91
N GLU A 233 -12.57 17.22 -0.96
CA GLU A 233 -11.99 16.64 -2.16
C GLU A 233 -12.42 15.20 -2.34
N ALA A 234 -12.65 14.82 -3.58
CA ALA A 234 -12.94 13.45 -3.96
C ALA A 234 -12.22 13.09 -5.27
N ASN A 235 -12.30 11.83 -5.69
CA ASN A 235 -11.92 11.44 -7.05
C ASN A 235 -12.71 12.28 -8.08
N ALA A 236 -12.03 12.83 -9.09
CA ALA A 236 -12.65 13.64 -10.14
C ALA A 236 -13.70 12.90 -10.99
N THR A 237 -13.76 11.57 -10.90
CA THR A 237 -14.76 10.75 -11.61
C THR A 237 -16.16 10.87 -11.02
N PHE A 238 -16.33 11.26 -9.77
CA PHE A 238 -17.65 11.44 -9.15
C PHE A 238 -18.37 12.66 -9.72
N ILE A 239 -19.65 12.52 -10.06
CA ILE A 239 -20.41 13.62 -10.63
C ILE A 239 -20.82 14.66 -9.58
N TRP A 240 -20.86 14.29 -8.30
CA TRP A 240 -21.11 15.18 -7.17
C TRP A 240 -20.42 14.67 -5.89
N LEU A 241 -20.18 15.57 -4.94
CA LEU A 241 -19.70 15.25 -3.60
C LEU A 241 -20.45 16.09 -2.55
N ALA A 242 -20.55 15.60 -1.33
CA ALA A 242 -21.22 16.29 -0.23
C ALA A 242 -20.46 16.14 1.09
N LEU A 243 -20.56 17.18 1.91
CA LEU A 243 -20.20 17.18 3.32
C LEU A 243 -21.45 17.62 4.10
N GLY A 244 -21.85 16.85 5.10
CA GLY A 244 -22.95 17.21 5.98
C GLY A 244 -22.51 17.35 7.43
N VAL A 245 -23.18 18.22 8.18
CA VAL A 245 -23.00 18.40 9.63
C VAL A 245 -24.07 17.61 10.36
N GLY A 246 -23.69 16.54 11.06
CA GLY A 246 -24.63 15.67 11.77
C GLY A 246 -24.14 14.25 12.02
N ASP A 247 -24.96 13.50 12.75
CA ASP A 247 -24.69 12.09 13.11
C ASP A 247 -25.17 11.09 12.04
N GLY A 248 -25.72 11.59 10.94
CA GLY A 248 -26.38 10.81 9.89
C GLY A 248 -27.12 11.75 8.97
N MET A 249 -27.62 11.23 7.84
CA MET A 249 -28.36 12.03 6.87
C MET A 249 -29.68 12.58 7.44
N ALA A 250 -30.35 11.87 8.35
CA ALA A 250 -31.55 12.44 8.98
C ALA A 250 -31.17 13.60 9.92
N GLY A 251 -31.69 14.77 9.64
CA GLY A 251 -31.45 16.02 10.35
C GLY A 251 -30.04 16.57 10.14
N SER A 252 -29.38 16.29 9.02
CA SER A 252 -28.14 16.96 8.64
C SER A 252 -28.39 18.22 7.79
N ASP A 253 -27.48 19.17 7.97
CA ASP A 253 -27.23 20.29 7.06
C ASP A 253 -26.15 19.81 6.08
N ASP A 254 -26.52 19.72 4.80
CA ASP A 254 -25.77 19.08 3.73
C ASP A 254 -25.31 20.10 2.68
N MET A 255 -23.99 20.28 2.61
CA MET A 255 -23.33 21.09 1.61
C MET A 255 -22.92 20.21 0.42
N ILE A 256 -23.57 20.40 -0.73
CA ILE A 256 -23.45 19.54 -1.92
C ILE A 256 -22.85 20.31 -3.10
N PHE A 257 -21.94 19.66 -3.83
CA PHE A 257 -21.16 20.26 -4.89
C PHE A 257 -21.11 19.37 -6.13
N TRP A 258 -21.26 19.95 -7.32
CA TRP A 258 -21.10 19.22 -8.57
C TRP A 258 -20.62 20.11 -9.71
N LYS A 259 -20.07 19.47 -10.75
CA LYS A 259 -19.86 20.13 -12.04
C LYS A 259 -21.12 19.92 -12.87
N SER A 260 -21.77 21.01 -13.25
CA SER A 260 -22.90 20.94 -14.18
C SER A 260 -22.45 20.53 -15.58
N SER A 261 -23.40 20.24 -16.47
CA SER A 261 -23.14 19.82 -17.85
C SER A 261 -22.28 20.79 -18.67
N ASN A 262 -22.22 22.08 -18.30
CA ASN A 262 -21.36 23.07 -18.95
C ASN A 262 -19.97 23.23 -18.28
N GLY A 263 -19.65 22.39 -17.28
CA GLY A 263 -18.40 22.42 -16.53
C GLY A 263 -18.37 23.41 -15.35
N SER A 264 -19.41 24.23 -15.16
CA SER A 264 -19.47 25.17 -14.03
C SER A 264 -19.71 24.42 -12.72
N LEU A 265 -18.99 24.81 -11.68
CA LEU A 265 -19.23 24.35 -10.31
C LEU A 265 -20.56 24.92 -9.81
N VAL A 266 -21.43 24.03 -9.33
CA VAL A 266 -22.67 24.37 -8.66
C VAL A 266 -22.53 23.98 -7.19
N ILE A 267 -23.03 24.85 -6.32
CA ILE A 267 -23.13 24.62 -4.88
C ILE A 267 -24.62 24.57 -4.51
N SER A 268 -24.96 23.68 -3.59
CA SER A 268 -26.31 23.50 -3.10
C SER A 268 -26.25 23.31 -1.60
N ASP A 269 -27.04 24.11 -0.93
CA ASP A 269 -27.24 24.05 0.51
C ASP A 269 -28.57 23.34 0.76
N ARG A 270 -28.56 22.29 1.57
CA ARG A 270 -29.70 21.39 1.70
C ARG A 270 -29.90 20.92 3.12
N TYR A 271 -31.16 20.69 3.45
CA TYR A 271 -31.55 20.07 4.70
C TYR A 271 -32.21 18.72 4.46
N ALA A 272 -31.71 17.70 5.14
CA ALA A 272 -32.20 16.34 5.04
C ALA A 272 -33.14 16.02 6.21
N GLN A 273 -34.45 16.11 6.00
CA GLN A 273 -35.41 15.84 7.08
C GLN A 273 -35.42 14.37 7.52
N VAL A 274 -35.11 13.44 6.61
CA VAL A 274 -35.11 11.98 6.83
C VAL A 274 -33.94 11.33 6.08
N SER A 275 -33.54 10.12 6.48
CA SER A 275 -32.31 9.48 6.00
C SER A 275 -32.40 8.78 4.63
N THR A 276 -33.59 8.64 4.04
CA THR A 276 -33.80 7.82 2.82
C THR A 276 -34.46 8.60 1.70
N VAL A 277 -34.55 9.92 1.81
CA VAL A 277 -35.15 10.80 0.82
C VAL A 277 -34.14 11.87 0.44
N GLU A 278 -34.18 12.30 -0.82
CA GLU A 278 -33.36 13.40 -1.30
C GLU A 278 -33.51 14.64 -0.38
N PRO A 279 -32.40 15.22 0.11
CA PRO A 279 -32.45 16.45 0.90
C PRO A 279 -33.06 17.58 0.09
N SER A 280 -33.94 18.36 0.72
CA SER A 280 -34.54 19.55 0.11
C SER A 280 -33.57 20.72 0.17
N THR A 281 -33.63 21.62 -0.82
CA THR A 281 -32.89 22.88 -0.76
C THR A 281 -33.25 23.65 0.51
N ASP A 282 -32.23 24.17 1.20
CA ASP A 282 -32.45 25.01 2.35
C ASP A 282 -33.13 26.34 1.94
N LYS A 283 -33.90 26.92 2.86
CA LYS A 283 -34.50 28.25 2.70
C LYS A 283 -33.45 29.34 2.68
N GLN A 284 -32.32 29.13 3.33
CA GLN A 284 -31.19 30.04 3.35
C GLN A 284 -29.98 29.42 2.66
N GLN A 285 -29.05 30.27 2.22
CA GLN A 285 -27.85 29.82 1.52
C GLN A 285 -26.68 30.28 2.38
N ASP A 286 -26.13 29.35 3.14
CA ASP A 286 -25.15 29.62 4.19
C ASP A 286 -23.73 29.26 3.76
N ILE A 287 -23.55 28.73 2.53
CA ILE A 287 -22.24 28.46 1.94
C ILE A 287 -21.83 29.43 0.84
N ARG A 288 -20.53 29.71 0.78
CA ARG A 288 -19.91 30.56 -0.26
C ARG A 288 -18.62 29.95 -0.77
N LEU A 289 -18.42 29.92 -2.09
CA LEU A 289 -17.17 29.43 -2.68
C LEU A 289 -15.99 30.34 -2.33
N VAL A 290 -14.85 29.72 -2.02
CA VAL A 290 -13.57 30.41 -1.90
C VAL A 290 -12.87 30.38 -3.26
N THR A 291 -12.72 31.54 -3.89
CA THR A 291 -12.15 31.67 -5.24
C THR A 291 -10.65 31.39 -5.30
N THR A 292 -9.93 31.51 -4.18
CA THR A 292 -8.52 31.13 -4.06
C THR A 292 -8.40 29.79 -3.34
N SER A 293 -8.49 28.69 -4.09
CA SER A 293 -8.29 27.36 -3.50
C SER A 293 -6.84 27.18 -3.06
N VAL A 294 -6.63 26.87 -1.80
CA VAL A 294 -5.33 26.41 -1.31
C VAL A 294 -5.28 24.91 -1.60
N SER A 295 -4.44 24.46 -2.52
CA SER A 295 -4.17 23.03 -2.66
C SER A 295 -3.39 22.58 -1.44
N LEU A 296 -4.09 22.03 -0.45
CA LEU A 296 -3.46 21.40 0.70
C LEU A 296 -2.89 20.03 0.28
N PRO A 297 -1.66 19.66 0.70
CA PRO A 297 -1.11 18.33 0.49
C PRO A 297 -2.08 17.24 1.00
N PRO A 298 -1.97 15.99 0.51
CA PRO A 298 -0.91 15.49 -0.38
C PRO A 298 -1.22 15.54 -1.88
N PHE A 299 -2.38 16.04 -2.33
CA PHE A 299 -2.83 15.78 -3.70
C PHE A 299 -2.72 16.96 -4.66
N THR A 300 -2.32 16.68 -5.92
CA THR A 300 -2.29 17.64 -7.03
C THR A 300 -3.60 17.61 -7.83
N ASN A 301 -4.02 18.75 -8.35
CA ASN A 301 -5.38 19.04 -8.85
C ASN A 301 -5.88 18.19 -10.04
N ALA A 302 -5.05 17.42 -10.75
CA ALA A 302 -5.45 16.80 -12.01
C ALA A 302 -6.38 15.58 -11.86
N ALA A 303 -6.34 14.88 -10.73
CA ALA A 303 -7.12 13.65 -10.50
C ALA A 303 -8.25 13.82 -9.45
N ARG A 304 -8.46 15.04 -8.95
CA ARG A 304 -9.34 15.31 -7.81
C ARG A 304 -10.40 16.35 -8.16
N PHE A 305 -11.62 16.12 -7.71
CA PHE A 305 -12.64 17.17 -7.63
C PHE A 305 -12.49 17.84 -6.26
N ILE A 306 -11.94 19.05 -6.25
CA ILE A 306 -11.66 19.83 -5.04
C ILE A 306 -12.61 21.03 -5.00
N VAL A 307 -13.23 21.24 -3.85
CA VAL A 307 -14.06 22.41 -3.57
C VAL A 307 -13.65 23.03 -2.25
N GLN A 308 -13.45 24.34 -2.24
CA GLN A 308 -13.24 25.10 -1.02
C GLN A 308 -14.37 26.10 -0.84
N PHE A 309 -14.96 26.14 0.35
CA PHE A 309 -16.10 26.99 0.66
C PHE A 309 -16.04 27.47 2.12
N THR A 310 -16.77 28.54 2.41
CA THR A 310 -17.02 29.02 3.77
C THR A 310 -18.45 28.77 4.17
N ARG A 311 -18.68 28.54 5.46
CA ARG A 311 -19.98 28.49 6.13
C ARG A 311 -19.88 29.29 7.41
N LYS A 312 -20.92 30.03 7.81
CA LYS A 312 -20.91 30.64 9.16
C LYS A 312 -20.82 29.56 10.23
N ARG A 313 -20.17 29.88 11.36
CA ARG A 313 -20.12 28.98 12.52
C ARG A 313 -21.52 28.71 13.08
N ASP A 314 -22.33 29.75 13.15
CA ASP A 314 -23.74 29.68 13.52
C ASP A 314 -24.51 30.50 12.48
N THR A 315 -25.37 29.83 11.74
CA THR A 315 -26.20 30.45 10.69
C THR A 315 -27.44 31.10 11.29
N GLY A 316 -27.83 30.70 12.51
CA GLY A 316 -28.95 31.24 13.25
C GLY A 316 -30.31 30.70 12.82
N ASP A 317 -30.35 29.62 12.03
CA ASP A 317 -31.59 28.96 11.66
C ASP A 317 -31.73 27.56 12.28
N SER A 318 -32.96 27.04 12.27
CA SER A 318 -33.29 25.79 12.96
C SER A 318 -32.95 24.52 12.18
N ALA A 319 -32.67 24.64 10.89
CA ALA A 319 -32.28 23.51 10.05
C ALA A 319 -30.80 23.18 10.24
N ASP A 320 -30.01 24.20 10.57
CA ASP A 320 -28.57 24.10 10.66
C ASP A 320 -28.04 23.72 12.04
N LYS A 321 -26.93 22.98 12.02
CA LYS A 321 -26.18 22.66 13.24
C LYS A 321 -25.02 23.64 13.42
N PRO A 322 -24.90 24.30 14.58
CA PRO A 322 -23.81 25.25 14.81
C PRO A 322 -22.46 24.51 14.92
N ILE A 323 -21.45 25.02 14.22
CA ILE A 323 -20.04 24.61 14.28
C ILE A 323 -19.29 25.57 15.19
N THR A 324 -19.61 25.49 16.49
CA THR A 324 -19.14 26.45 17.49
C THR A 324 -18.18 25.85 18.50
N SER A 325 -18.03 24.52 18.53
CA SER A 325 -17.21 23.82 19.53
C SER A 325 -15.74 23.68 19.13
N ALA A 326 -14.85 23.76 20.13
CA ALA A 326 -13.47 23.32 20.01
C ALA A 326 -13.31 21.78 20.19
N THR A 327 -14.41 21.06 20.40
CA THR A 327 -14.43 19.59 20.50
C THR A 327 -14.73 18.94 19.16
N ALA A 328 -14.49 17.63 19.06
CA ALA A 328 -14.87 16.86 17.89
C ALA A 328 -16.38 16.95 17.65
N MET A 329 -16.77 17.15 16.40
CA MET A 329 -18.14 17.19 15.91
C MET A 329 -18.37 16.09 14.90
N SER A 330 -19.62 15.61 14.81
CA SER A 330 -20.00 14.62 13.81
C SER A 330 -20.25 15.27 12.46
N PHE A 331 -19.68 14.63 11.44
CA PHE A 331 -19.86 14.96 10.04
C PHE A 331 -20.24 13.69 9.28
N ILE A 332 -20.96 13.88 8.19
CA ILE A 332 -21.22 12.86 7.19
C ILE A 332 -20.60 13.28 5.87
N TRP A 333 -20.32 12.32 5.02
CA TRP A 333 -19.92 12.58 3.65
C TRP A 333 -20.63 11.65 2.70
N ALA A 334 -20.77 12.09 1.46
CA ALA A 334 -21.28 11.28 0.38
C ALA A 334 -20.65 11.69 -0.95
N VAL A 335 -20.56 10.74 -1.87
CA VAL A 335 -20.17 11.00 -3.27
C VAL A 335 -21.14 10.33 -4.21
N GLY A 336 -21.45 11.02 -5.29
CA GLY A 336 -22.37 10.56 -6.34
C GLY A 336 -21.85 9.38 -7.13
N PRO A 337 -22.59 8.93 -8.15
CA PRO A 337 -22.10 7.97 -9.13
C PRO A 337 -20.96 8.55 -9.97
N THR A 338 -20.23 7.67 -10.67
CA THR A 338 -19.13 8.06 -11.59
C THR A 338 -19.60 8.26 -13.04
N SER A 339 -20.91 8.22 -13.28
CA SER A 339 -21.51 8.41 -14.60
C SER A 339 -22.80 9.21 -14.49
N GLY A 340 -23.16 9.87 -15.58
CA GLY A 340 -24.31 10.78 -15.65
C GLY A 340 -23.90 12.25 -15.71
N SER A 341 -24.89 13.14 -15.62
CA SER A 341 -24.69 14.59 -15.61
C SER A 341 -25.66 15.25 -14.65
N MET A 342 -25.20 16.30 -13.97
CA MET A 342 -26.01 17.09 -13.06
C MET A 342 -26.55 18.36 -13.74
N GLY A 343 -27.74 18.79 -13.32
CA GLY A 343 -28.34 20.05 -13.78
C GLY A 343 -27.52 21.28 -13.38
N SER A 344 -27.78 22.43 -14.01
CA SER A 344 -27.06 23.68 -13.73
C SER A 344 -27.65 24.52 -12.59
N LEU A 345 -28.75 24.08 -11.99
CA LEU A 345 -29.45 24.80 -10.93
C LEU A 345 -29.15 24.18 -9.57
N ALA A 346 -28.96 25.00 -8.53
CA ALA A 346 -28.68 24.53 -7.17
C ALA A 346 -29.78 23.64 -6.56
N ASN A 347 -31.01 23.69 -7.08
CA ASN A 347 -32.13 22.86 -6.66
C ASN A 347 -32.41 21.65 -7.59
N ALA A 348 -31.49 21.35 -8.52
CA ALA A 348 -31.63 20.19 -9.40
C ALA A 348 -31.67 18.88 -8.59
N SER A 349 -32.44 17.89 -9.05
CA SER A 349 -32.47 16.59 -8.38
C SER A 349 -31.07 15.95 -8.37
N ILE A 350 -30.68 15.37 -7.23
CA ILE A 350 -29.42 14.65 -7.06
C ILE A 350 -29.66 13.13 -7.08
N PRO A 351 -28.91 12.35 -7.88
CA PRO A 351 -28.98 10.89 -7.80
C PRO A 351 -28.41 10.41 -6.48
N MET A 352 -28.90 9.27 -6.01
CA MET A 352 -28.40 8.62 -4.78
C MET A 352 -26.87 8.43 -4.83
N HIS A 353 -26.23 8.62 -3.68
CA HIS A 353 -24.78 8.44 -3.54
C HIS A 353 -24.35 7.01 -3.82
N SER A 354 -23.16 6.84 -4.39
CA SER A 354 -22.52 5.52 -4.50
C SER A 354 -21.80 5.12 -3.24
N TYR A 355 -21.24 6.09 -2.52
CA TYR A 355 -20.55 5.88 -1.25
C TYR A 355 -20.92 6.98 -0.27
N GLN A 356 -21.00 6.61 1.00
CA GLN A 356 -21.23 7.52 2.10
C GLN A 356 -20.46 7.06 3.34
N GLY A 357 -20.29 7.95 4.29
CA GLY A 357 -19.74 7.60 5.59
C GLY A 357 -19.98 8.69 6.62
N GLN A 358 -19.57 8.38 7.85
CA GLN A 358 -19.64 9.28 8.99
C GLN A 358 -18.27 9.33 9.65
N PHE A 359 -17.93 10.49 10.22
CA PHE A 359 -16.70 10.68 10.98
C PHE A 359 -16.90 11.75 12.04
N SER A 360 -15.98 11.80 13.01
CA SER A 360 -15.92 12.89 13.98
C SER A 360 -14.58 13.61 13.87
N MET A 361 -14.61 14.94 13.82
CA MET A 361 -13.45 15.79 13.60
C MET A 361 -13.57 17.07 14.43
N THR A 362 -12.46 17.54 15.00
CA THR A 362 -12.35 18.89 15.56
C THR A 362 -11.91 19.84 14.46
N VAL A 363 -12.66 20.92 14.21
CA VAL A 363 -12.25 21.98 13.27
C VAL A 363 -10.98 22.67 13.78
N ALA A 364 -9.98 22.86 12.91
CA ALA A 364 -8.73 23.49 13.31
C ALA A 364 -8.93 24.96 13.74
N PRO A 365 -8.20 25.47 14.75
CA PRO A 365 -8.29 26.86 15.18
C PRO A 365 -8.04 27.89 14.08
N ASP A 366 -7.15 27.57 13.15
CA ASP A 366 -6.81 28.36 11.98
C ASP A 366 -6.08 27.50 10.93
N LEU A 367 -5.82 28.07 9.76
CA LEU A 367 -5.12 27.40 8.67
C LEU A 367 -3.68 27.00 9.05
N ALA A 368 -3.02 27.76 9.93
CA ALA A 368 -1.65 27.46 10.35
C ALA A 368 -1.61 26.20 11.23
N SER A 369 -2.56 26.06 12.14
CA SER A 369 -2.77 24.92 13.03
C SER A 369 -3.11 23.66 12.24
N LEU A 370 -4.01 23.79 11.25
CA LEU A 370 -4.30 22.71 10.30
C LEU A 370 -3.01 22.23 9.63
N LYS A 371 -2.24 23.14 9.02
CA LYS A 371 -0.96 22.83 8.35
C LYS A 371 0.09 22.23 9.28
N ALA A 372 0.12 22.61 10.55
CA ALA A 372 1.02 22.02 11.54
C ALA A 372 0.61 20.59 11.95
N GLY A 373 -0.70 20.29 11.91
CA GLY A 373 -1.24 18.94 12.14
C GLY A 373 -1.06 17.99 10.95
N TYR A 374 -0.84 18.53 9.75
CA TYR A 374 -0.53 17.76 8.55
C TYR A 374 0.82 17.04 8.68
N GLY A 375 0.84 15.72 8.52
CA GLY A 375 2.07 14.91 8.48
C GLY A 375 2.69 14.55 9.83
N THR A 376 2.16 15.05 10.94
CA THR A 376 2.52 14.57 12.29
C THR A 376 1.69 13.34 12.64
N VAL A 377 1.91 12.23 11.94
CA VAL A 377 1.49 10.93 12.46
C VAL A 377 2.29 10.74 13.74
N LYS A 378 1.67 10.91 14.91
CA LYS A 378 2.22 10.32 16.13
C LYS A 378 2.29 8.84 15.82
N ALA A 379 3.49 8.34 15.53
CA ALA A 379 3.74 6.91 15.45
C ALA A 379 3.02 6.30 16.65
N ALA A 380 2.07 5.40 16.39
CA ALA A 380 1.39 4.70 17.46
C ALA A 380 2.47 4.16 18.39
N SER A 381 2.43 4.55 19.66
CA SER A 381 3.44 4.20 20.66
C SER A 381 3.32 2.73 21.08
N GLY A 382 3.13 1.83 20.10
CA GLY A 382 3.28 0.40 20.23
C GLY A 382 4.68 0.04 19.75
N GLY A 383 5.67 0.22 20.62
CA GLY A 383 7.02 -0.26 20.37
C GLY A 383 6.97 -1.76 20.08
N VAL A 384 7.17 -2.14 18.82
CA VAL A 384 7.58 -3.49 18.46
C VAL A 384 8.94 -3.69 19.11
N LYS A 385 8.95 -4.37 20.26
CA LYS A 385 10.18 -4.90 20.83
C LYS A 385 10.67 -5.99 19.88
N CYS A 386 11.52 -5.64 18.94
CA CYS A 386 12.36 -6.61 18.27
C CYS A 386 13.22 -7.28 19.35
N GLY A 387 13.01 -8.58 19.56
CA GLY A 387 13.75 -9.40 20.51
C GLY A 387 15.26 -9.25 20.27
N GLY A 388 15.98 -9.02 21.37
CA GLY A 388 17.41 -8.75 21.36
C GLY A 388 18.22 -9.91 20.80
N GLY A 389 19.07 -9.56 19.84
CA GLY A 389 20.19 -10.38 19.37
C GLY A 389 21.31 -9.46 18.90
N MET A 390 21.76 -8.52 19.74
CA MET A 390 22.95 -7.73 19.45
C MET A 390 24.20 -8.57 19.69
N VAL A 391 24.84 -9.02 18.61
CA VAL A 391 26.29 -9.26 18.59
C VAL A 391 26.92 -7.93 18.21
N ALA A 392 27.46 -7.22 19.21
CA ALA A 392 28.24 -6.01 18.98
C ALA A 392 29.61 -6.39 18.39
N ILE A 393 29.81 -6.13 17.11
CA ILE A 393 31.15 -6.09 16.50
C ILE A 393 31.65 -4.66 16.62
N SER A 394 32.44 -4.38 17.65
CA SER A 394 33.21 -3.14 17.75
C SER A 394 34.38 -3.19 16.77
N MET A 395 34.26 -2.48 15.64
CA MET A 395 35.44 -2.08 14.86
C MET A 395 36.11 -0.89 15.56
N VAL A 396 37.25 -1.16 16.20
CA VAL A 396 38.19 -0.14 16.64
C VAL A 396 39.04 0.26 15.43
N VAL A 397 38.85 1.49 14.95
CA VAL A 397 39.76 2.12 13.97
C VAL A 397 40.92 2.74 14.75
N LEU A 398 42.08 2.09 14.72
CA LEU A 398 43.36 2.66 15.18
C LEU A 398 43.96 3.51 14.06
N VAL A 399 43.85 4.84 14.18
CA VAL A 399 44.65 5.78 13.38
C VAL A 399 46.01 5.89 14.05
N SER A 400 47.05 5.39 13.37
CA SER A 400 48.45 5.57 13.79
C SER A 400 49.01 6.79 13.09
N ILE A 401 49.28 7.86 13.85
CA ILE A 401 50.09 8.99 13.41
C ILE A 401 51.56 8.63 13.66
N TRP A 402 52.36 8.57 12.60
CA TRP A 402 53.82 8.54 12.71
C TRP A 402 54.36 9.96 12.55
N LEU A 403 55.03 10.45 13.59
CA LEU A 403 56.00 11.54 13.53
C LEU A 403 57.39 10.89 13.48
N VAL A 404 58.09 11.03 12.36
CA VAL A 404 59.54 11.29 12.26
C VAL A 404 59.76 12.19 11.06
#